data_AF-A0A8J2VNL5-F1
#
_entry.id   AF-A0A8J2VNL5-F1
#
_cell.length_a   1.000
_cell.length_b   1.000
_cell.length_c   1.000
_cell.angle_alpha   90.00
_cell.angle_beta   90.00
_cell.angle_gamma   90.00
#
_symmetry.space_group_name_H-M   'P 1'
#
loop_
_entity.id
_entity.type
_entity.pdbx_description
1 polymer ?
#
loop_
_entity_poly.entity_id
_entity_poly.type
_entity_poly.pdbx_seq_one_letter_code
_entity_poly.pdbx_strand_id
1 'polypeptide(L)'
;MLIRGGLLQIVTLGIYRFWYTTNIRKFLWGRTSVKGDALEYTGTGKELFIGFLIAMAVLLPLYLAIAVLPIILESPFIYVVFLPATAFLGQYAVYRSRRYRLTRTAWRGLRFHQTGSAWRYAVLSSGWTIAVILSVGLLYPFARASLERFKVNNTWYGNRQATFSGTGRSFYAQTWQFWLIVIGPAAAIARYSYYSNSWMMTFHEPKEIFISIFIIFDNAVTWLLIAGFLLLPWFWAASFRWWADNIRFGDARAHSELPGDAFYGPYVLYGLSLVGLGILVGLPIGVFTFLESEALTAIATGVGYIIYFVGLGVLYQLLVARAVWQRQWESLNIEGLEDLNSVRALGEQATAFGEGLLDALDVGGI
;
A
#
# COMPACT_ATOMS: atom_id res chain seq x y z
N MET A 1 4.48 13.03 19.61
CA MET A 1 4.04 11.64 19.40
C MET A 1 4.85 10.93 18.32
N LEU A 2 4.92 11.48 17.09
CA LEU A 2 5.63 10.86 15.96
C LEU A 2 7.15 10.73 16.18
N ILE A 3 7.82 11.81 16.62
CA ILE A 3 9.26 11.80 16.93
C ILE A 3 9.58 10.80 18.04
N ARG A 4 8.87 10.85 19.17
CA ARG A 4 9.01 9.90 20.28
C ARG A 4 8.84 8.45 19.82
N GLY A 5 7.84 8.19 18.97
CA GLY A 5 7.58 6.87 18.41
C GLY A 5 8.71 6.38 17.50
N GLY A 6 9.23 7.24 16.63
CA GLY A 6 10.37 6.94 15.76
C GLY A 6 11.65 6.64 16.56
N LEU A 7 11.96 7.44 17.58
CA LEU A 7 13.11 7.18 18.46
C LEU A 7 12.99 5.84 19.19
N LEU A 8 11.81 5.52 19.73
CA LEU A 8 11.57 4.23 20.37
C LEU A 8 11.67 3.05 19.40
N GLN A 9 11.31 3.23 18.12
CA GLN A 9 11.54 2.19 17.11
C GLN A 9 13.03 1.90 16.93
N ILE A 10 13.90 2.91 16.92
CA ILE A 10 15.36 2.70 16.86
C ILE A 10 15.83 1.91 18.09
N VAL A 11 15.53 2.43 19.28
CA VAL A 11 15.99 1.85 20.55
C VAL A 11 15.54 0.40 20.73
N THR A 12 14.37 0.04 20.19
CA THR A 12 13.80 -1.31 20.30
C THR A 12 14.06 -2.19 19.06
N LEU A 13 14.97 -1.79 18.17
CA LEU A 13 15.28 -2.50 16.92
C LEU A 13 14.03 -2.83 16.09
N GLY A 14 13.10 -1.88 16.04
CA GLY A 14 11.86 -1.97 15.28
C GLY A 14 10.69 -2.63 16.00
N ILE A 15 10.87 -3.21 17.20
CA ILE A 15 9.79 -3.89 17.95
C ILE A 15 8.68 -2.90 18.33
N TYR A 16 9.01 -1.66 18.70
CA TYR A 16 8.00 -0.66 19.10
C TYR A 16 7.04 -0.26 17.96
N ARG A 17 7.27 -0.68 16.71
CA ARG A 17 6.43 -0.33 15.54
C ARG A 17 4.95 -0.71 15.71
N PHE A 18 4.65 -1.77 16.46
CA PHE A 18 3.27 -2.23 16.67
C PHE A 18 2.49 -1.23 17.53
N TRP A 19 3.04 -0.84 18.68
CA TRP A 19 2.46 0.20 19.55
C TRP A 19 2.43 1.55 18.87
N TYR A 20 3.50 1.91 18.15
CA TYR A 20 3.55 3.15 17.38
C TYR A 20 2.41 3.25 16.36
N THR A 21 2.20 2.20 15.56
CA THR A 21 1.13 2.13 14.56
C THR A 21 -0.25 2.21 15.20
N THR A 22 -0.48 1.47 16.30
CA THR A 22 -1.74 1.54 17.05
C THR A 22 -2.00 2.93 17.60
N ASN A 23 -0.98 3.58 18.17
CA ASN A 23 -1.11 4.92 18.72
C ASN A 23 -1.49 5.92 17.62
N ILE A 24 -0.85 5.87 16.44
CA ILE A 24 -1.21 6.71 15.29
C ILE A 24 -2.67 6.50 14.90
N ARG A 25 -3.12 5.24 14.79
CA ARG A 25 -4.52 4.94 14.45
C ARG A 25 -5.50 5.51 15.48
N LYS A 26 -5.24 5.33 16.77
CA LYS A 26 -6.06 5.93 17.84
C LYS A 26 -6.15 7.44 17.72
N PHE A 27 -5.03 8.10 17.44
CA PHE A 27 -4.98 9.53 17.23
C PHE A 27 -5.77 9.97 15.99
N LEU A 28 -5.57 9.31 14.84
CA LEU A 28 -6.25 9.66 13.59
C LEU A 28 -7.76 9.41 13.66
N TRP A 29 -8.20 8.27 14.21
CA TRP A 29 -9.63 7.97 14.38
C TRP A 29 -10.29 8.95 15.34
N GLY A 30 -9.71 9.17 16.53
CA GLY A 30 -10.28 10.10 17.52
C GLY A 30 -10.29 11.57 17.08
N ARG A 31 -9.54 11.93 16.02
CA ARG A 31 -9.56 13.25 15.39
C ARG A 31 -10.38 13.30 14.11
N THR A 32 -11.02 12.21 13.73
CA THR A 32 -11.90 12.13 12.58
C THR A 32 -13.33 12.03 13.06
N SER A 33 -14.15 13.05 12.78
CA SER A 33 -15.57 13.10 13.16
C SER A 33 -16.46 13.09 11.94
N VAL A 34 -17.52 12.28 11.97
CA VAL A 34 -18.57 12.25 10.95
C VAL A 34 -19.86 12.78 11.58
N LYS A 35 -20.40 13.88 11.04
CA LYS A 35 -21.57 14.61 11.58
C LYS A 35 -21.49 14.86 13.10
N GLY A 36 -20.32 15.28 13.58
CA GLY A 36 -20.09 15.64 14.98
C GLY A 36 -19.66 14.48 15.90
N ASP A 37 -19.81 13.22 15.46
CA ASP A 37 -19.41 12.05 16.25
C ASP A 37 -18.07 11.50 15.80
N ALA A 38 -17.13 11.35 16.74
CA ALA A 38 -15.78 10.86 16.47
C ALA A 38 -15.76 9.35 16.18
N LEU A 39 -14.82 8.93 15.32
CA LEU A 39 -14.47 7.52 15.17
C LEU A 39 -13.63 7.06 16.36
N GLU A 40 -13.80 5.80 16.74
CA GLU A 40 -13.02 5.14 17.79
C GLU A 40 -12.20 3.99 17.21
N TYR A 41 -10.95 3.86 17.68
CA TYR A 41 -10.10 2.70 17.39
C TYR A 41 -9.74 1.94 18.67
N THR A 42 -10.22 0.70 18.78
CA THR A 42 -10.06 -0.16 19.98
C THR A 42 -8.90 -1.15 19.89
N GLY A 43 -8.17 -1.17 18.77
CA GLY A 43 -7.07 -2.12 18.56
C GLY A 43 -5.89 -1.89 19.50
N THR A 44 -5.13 -2.94 19.79
CA THR A 44 -3.94 -2.87 20.65
C THR A 44 -2.65 -3.23 19.91
N GLY A 45 -1.52 -2.68 20.38
CA GLY A 45 -0.21 -3.03 19.82
C GLY A 45 0.15 -4.51 20.03
N LYS A 46 -0.31 -5.10 21.15
CA LYS A 46 -0.11 -6.52 21.45
C LYS A 46 -0.79 -7.44 20.44
N GLU A 47 -2.02 -7.12 20.04
CA GLU A 47 -2.73 -7.87 18.98
C GLU A 47 -1.95 -7.87 17.65
N LEU A 48 -1.44 -6.69 17.24
CA LEU A 48 -0.62 -6.57 16.02
C LEU A 48 0.70 -7.34 16.13
N PHE A 49 1.35 -7.31 17.30
CA PHE A 49 2.59 -8.05 17.52
C PHE A 49 2.37 -9.56 17.42
N ILE A 50 1.30 -10.08 18.02
CA ILE A 50 0.95 -11.51 17.92
C ILE A 50 0.65 -11.90 16.46
N GLY A 51 -0.14 -11.11 15.75
CA GLY A 51 -0.41 -11.34 14.33
C GLY A 51 0.86 -11.39 13.48
N PHE A 52 1.83 -10.51 13.77
CA PHE A 52 3.15 -10.52 13.13
C PHE A 52 3.95 -11.79 13.44
N LEU A 53 3.99 -12.24 14.71
CA LEU A 53 4.71 -13.47 15.07
C LEU A 53 4.15 -14.69 14.33
N ILE A 54 2.82 -14.77 14.20
CA ILE A 54 2.18 -15.85 13.47
C ILE A 54 2.49 -15.77 11.98
N ALA A 55 2.41 -14.58 11.39
CA ALA A 55 2.80 -14.39 10.00
C ALA A 55 4.29 -14.73 9.77
N MET A 56 5.17 -14.40 10.71
CA MET A 56 6.58 -14.75 10.66
C MET A 56 6.79 -16.26 10.73
N ALA A 57 6.03 -16.98 11.56
CA ALA A 57 6.10 -18.44 11.65
C ALA A 57 5.73 -19.12 10.31
N VAL A 58 4.83 -18.53 9.52
CA VAL A 58 4.44 -19.06 8.20
C VAL A 58 5.40 -18.59 7.10
N LEU A 59 5.77 -17.31 7.09
CA LEU A 59 6.52 -16.70 5.99
C LEU A 59 8.02 -16.95 6.08
N LEU A 60 8.60 -17.05 7.29
CA LEU A 60 10.03 -17.25 7.45
C LEU A 60 10.49 -18.58 6.80
N PRO A 61 9.85 -19.74 7.05
CA PRO A 61 10.20 -20.98 6.35
C PRO A 61 10.05 -20.87 4.84
N LEU A 62 9.00 -20.17 4.37
CA LEU A 62 8.75 -19.96 2.95
C LEU A 62 9.86 -19.13 2.29
N TYR A 63 10.28 -18.03 2.93
CA TYR A 63 11.39 -17.20 2.45
C TYR A 63 12.74 -17.92 2.51
N LEU A 64 12.99 -18.73 3.55
CA LEU A 64 14.18 -19.57 3.61
C LEU A 64 14.18 -20.60 2.48
N ALA A 65 13.04 -21.21 2.18
CA ALA A 65 12.91 -22.13 1.04
C ALA A 65 13.21 -21.42 -0.30
N ILE A 66 12.70 -20.20 -0.50
CA ILE A 66 13.00 -19.38 -1.68
C ILE A 66 14.49 -19.06 -1.79
N ALA A 67 15.16 -18.78 -0.66
CA ALA A 67 16.57 -18.43 -0.66
C ALA A 67 17.50 -19.64 -0.88
N VAL A 68 17.13 -20.80 -0.30
CA VAL A 68 18.02 -21.96 -0.21
C VAL A 68 17.75 -23.00 -1.30
N LEU A 69 16.49 -23.32 -1.62
CA LEU A 69 16.16 -24.38 -2.58
C LEU A 69 16.66 -24.14 -4.00
N PRO A 70 16.65 -22.91 -4.57
CA PRO A 70 17.23 -22.69 -5.90
C PRO A 70 18.73 -22.98 -5.96
N ILE A 71 19.44 -22.77 -4.84
CA ILE A 71 20.87 -23.06 -4.72
C ILE A 71 21.10 -24.57 -4.62
N ILE A 72 20.36 -25.25 -3.74
CA ILE A 72 20.51 -26.70 -3.52
C ILE A 72 20.09 -27.52 -4.76
N LEU A 73 19.01 -27.11 -5.42
CA LEU A 73 18.42 -27.84 -6.54
C LEU A 73 18.91 -27.32 -7.90
N GLU A 74 19.78 -26.31 -7.92
CA GLU A 74 20.31 -25.65 -9.13
C GLU A 74 19.24 -25.31 -10.17
N SER A 75 18.02 -24.97 -9.70
CA SER A 75 16.84 -24.85 -10.54
C SER A 75 16.13 -23.52 -10.33
N PRO A 76 16.10 -22.62 -11.34
CA PRO A 76 15.39 -21.35 -11.24
C PRO A 76 13.86 -21.53 -11.25
N PHE A 77 13.35 -22.71 -11.62
CA PHE A 77 11.92 -23.01 -11.63
C PHE A 77 11.27 -22.92 -10.24
N ILE A 78 12.06 -22.99 -9.16
CA ILE A 78 11.59 -22.77 -7.80
C ILE A 78 10.92 -21.39 -7.66
N TYR A 79 11.46 -20.34 -8.29
CA TYR A 79 10.86 -19.01 -8.21
C TYR A 79 9.47 -18.94 -8.84
N VAL A 80 9.21 -19.74 -9.88
CA VAL A 80 7.91 -19.79 -10.57
C VAL A 80 6.81 -20.33 -9.66
N VAL A 81 7.15 -21.19 -8.69
CA VAL A 81 6.18 -21.74 -7.73
C VAL A 81 6.06 -20.83 -6.50
N PHE A 82 7.19 -20.43 -5.93
CA PHE A 82 7.19 -19.78 -4.62
C PHE A 82 6.85 -18.27 -4.68
N LEU A 83 7.19 -17.56 -5.77
CA LEU A 83 6.83 -16.14 -5.89
C LEU A 83 5.30 -15.95 -5.98
N PRO A 84 4.55 -16.70 -6.81
CA PRO A 84 3.09 -16.63 -6.78
C PRO A 84 2.50 -17.04 -5.42
N ALA A 85 3.08 -18.03 -4.74
CA ALA A 85 2.62 -18.44 -3.42
C ALA A 85 2.77 -17.32 -2.37
N THR A 86 3.90 -16.62 -2.34
CA THR A 86 4.10 -15.45 -1.46
C THR A 86 3.16 -14.30 -1.83
N ALA A 87 2.97 -14.02 -3.13
CA ALA A 87 2.04 -13.00 -3.60
C ALA A 87 0.59 -13.32 -3.18
N PHE A 88 0.19 -14.59 -3.28
CA PHE A 88 -1.11 -15.09 -2.82
C PHE A 88 -1.31 -14.88 -1.32
N LEU A 89 -0.33 -15.29 -0.49
CA LEU A 89 -0.37 -15.06 0.96
C LEU A 89 -0.40 -13.58 1.32
N GLY A 90 0.28 -12.73 0.53
CA GLY A 90 0.18 -11.28 0.64
C GLY A 90 -1.24 -10.77 0.45
N GLN A 91 -1.97 -11.25 -0.56
CA GLN A 91 -3.38 -10.86 -0.78
C GLN A 91 -4.31 -11.38 0.31
N TYR A 92 -4.05 -12.59 0.81
CA TYR A 92 -4.74 -13.12 1.99
C TYR A 92 -4.56 -12.19 3.21
N ALA A 93 -3.31 -11.80 3.50
CA ALA A 93 -2.97 -10.89 4.60
C ALA A 93 -3.61 -9.50 4.44
N VAL A 94 -3.65 -8.95 3.23
CA VAL A 94 -4.34 -7.68 2.93
C VAL A 94 -5.81 -7.73 3.35
N TYR A 95 -6.52 -8.84 3.08
CA TYR A 95 -7.92 -8.99 3.46
C TYR A 95 -8.10 -9.15 4.98
N ARG A 96 -7.29 -10.00 5.64
CA ARG A 96 -7.32 -10.20 7.10
C ARG A 96 -6.96 -8.91 7.85
N SER A 97 -5.94 -8.18 7.41
CA SER A 97 -5.54 -6.92 8.04
C SER A 97 -6.63 -5.86 7.94
N ARG A 98 -7.38 -5.82 6.82
CA ARG A 98 -8.55 -4.94 6.68
C ARG A 98 -9.67 -5.35 7.63
N ARG A 99 -9.98 -6.64 7.72
CA ARG A 99 -10.97 -7.17 8.68
C ARG A 99 -10.62 -6.77 10.11
N TYR A 100 -9.36 -6.97 10.54
CA TYR A 100 -8.89 -6.56 11.86
C TYR A 100 -9.07 -5.06 12.11
N ARG A 101 -8.75 -4.20 11.13
CA ARG A 101 -8.95 -2.76 11.27
C ARG A 101 -10.43 -2.39 11.42
N LEU A 102 -11.31 -3.03 10.68
CA LEU A 102 -12.75 -2.76 10.75
C LEU A 102 -13.36 -3.21 12.08
N THR A 103 -13.06 -4.43 12.56
CA THR A 103 -13.56 -4.93 13.86
C THR A 103 -13.09 -4.12 15.06
N ARG A 104 -12.02 -3.33 14.89
CA ARG A 104 -11.49 -2.38 15.87
C ARG A 104 -11.90 -0.94 15.61
N THR A 105 -12.70 -0.66 14.58
CA THR A 105 -13.25 0.67 14.29
C THR A 105 -14.70 0.73 14.77
N ALA A 106 -15.05 1.76 15.53
CA ALA A 106 -16.41 2.04 15.94
C ALA A 106 -16.82 3.49 15.65
N TRP A 107 -18.11 3.72 15.45
CA TRP A 107 -18.73 5.03 15.33
C TRP A 107 -20.08 4.98 16.05
N ARG A 108 -20.40 5.98 16.88
CA ARG A 108 -21.63 5.99 17.70
C ARG A 108 -21.84 4.70 18.52
N GLY A 109 -20.76 4.11 19.03
CA GLY A 109 -20.78 2.85 19.78
C GLY A 109 -21.01 1.59 18.95
N LEU A 110 -21.26 1.70 17.64
CA LEU A 110 -21.44 0.57 16.73
C LEU A 110 -20.15 0.27 15.98
N ARG A 111 -19.77 -1.01 15.94
CA ARG A 111 -18.54 -1.47 15.29
C ARG A 111 -18.76 -1.78 13.82
N PHE A 112 -17.73 -1.51 13.03
CA PHE A 112 -17.63 -2.08 11.70
C PHE A 112 -17.13 -3.53 11.79
N HIS A 113 -17.48 -4.36 10.82
CA HIS A 113 -16.90 -5.70 10.68
C HIS A 113 -16.85 -6.10 9.22
N GLN A 114 -16.16 -7.21 8.94
CA GLN A 114 -15.96 -7.68 7.58
C GLN A 114 -16.11 -9.21 7.49
N THR A 115 -17.10 -9.66 6.74
CA THR A 115 -17.38 -11.08 6.47
C THR A 115 -16.60 -11.57 5.24
N GLY A 116 -17.02 -12.65 4.59
CA GLY A 116 -16.38 -13.24 3.41
C GLY A 116 -15.13 -14.07 3.74
N SER A 117 -14.57 -14.75 2.75
CA SER A 117 -13.37 -15.58 2.93
C SER A 117 -12.13 -14.86 2.43
N ALA A 118 -11.09 -14.78 3.27
CA ALA A 118 -9.80 -14.22 2.89
C ALA A 118 -9.13 -15.06 1.78
N TRP A 119 -9.33 -16.37 1.81
CA TRP A 119 -8.90 -17.29 0.74
C TRP A 119 -9.58 -16.95 -0.60
N ARG A 120 -10.91 -16.78 -0.61
CA ARG A 120 -11.65 -16.40 -1.83
C ARG A 120 -11.14 -15.06 -2.38
N TYR A 121 -10.87 -14.10 -1.51
CA TYR A 121 -10.26 -12.83 -1.92
C TYR A 121 -8.86 -13.02 -2.52
N ALA A 122 -8.01 -13.85 -1.90
CA ALA A 122 -6.66 -14.12 -2.39
C ALA A 122 -6.65 -14.81 -3.76
N VAL A 123 -7.54 -15.78 -3.99
CA VAL A 123 -7.73 -16.42 -5.31
C VAL A 123 -8.17 -15.39 -6.35
N LEU A 124 -9.22 -14.62 -6.05
CA LEU A 124 -9.73 -13.58 -6.95
C LEU A 124 -8.66 -12.54 -7.27
N SER A 125 -7.93 -12.07 -6.26
CA SER A 125 -6.86 -11.09 -6.43
C SER A 125 -5.68 -11.64 -7.22
N SER A 126 -5.31 -12.89 -7.02
CA SER A 126 -4.21 -13.52 -7.77
C SER A 126 -4.58 -13.70 -9.23
N GLY A 127 -5.81 -14.12 -9.53
CA GLY A 127 -6.33 -14.18 -10.91
C GLY A 127 -6.32 -12.81 -11.58
N TRP A 128 -6.75 -11.76 -10.88
CA TRP A 128 -6.67 -10.39 -11.39
C TRP A 128 -5.23 -9.90 -11.57
N THR A 129 -4.30 -10.23 -10.67
CA THR A 129 -2.88 -9.89 -10.83
C THR A 129 -2.32 -10.48 -12.12
N ILE A 130 -2.60 -11.76 -12.41
CA ILE A 130 -2.19 -12.41 -13.66
C ILE A 130 -2.79 -11.69 -14.86
N ALA A 131 -4.11 -11.40 -14.85
CA ALA A 131 -4.77 -10.69 -15.94
C ALA A 131 -4.19 -9.27 -16.16
N VAL A 132 -3.84 -8.55 -15.09
CA VAL A 132 -3.22 -7.23 -15.15
C VAL A 132 -1.82 -7.32 -15.75
N ILE A 133 -1.00 -8.30 -15.34
CA ILE A 133 0.34 -8.51 -15.90
C ILE A 133 0.26 -8.84 -17.39
N LEU A 134 -0.59 -9.80 -17.77
CA LEU A 134 -0.76 -10.22 -19.17
C LEU A 134 -1.30 -9.12 -20.08
N SER A 135 -2.03 -8.15 -19.52
CA SER A 135 -2.56 -7.00 -20.26
C SER A 135 -1.68 -5.74 -20.15
N VAL A 136 -0.46 -5.85 -19.60
CA VAL A 136 0.46 -4.72 -19.38
C VAL A 136 -0.22 -3.56 -18.62
N GLY A 137 -1.03 -3.89 -17.62
CA GLY A 137 -1.74 -2.92 -16.79
C GLY A 137 -3.15 -2.55 -17.26
N LEU A 138 -3.53 -2.81 -18.52
CA LEU A 138 -4.80 -2.33 -19.09
C LEU A 138 -6.05 -2.82 -18.34
N LEU A 139 -5.99 -4.03 -17.74
CA LEU A 139 -7.11 -4.58 -16.96
C LEU A 139 -7.14 -4.12 -15.49
N TYR A 140 -6.21 -3.28 -15.05
CA TYR A 140 -6.17 -2.77 -13.67
C TYR A 140 -7.48 -2.10 -13.21
N PRO A 141 -8.16 -1.27 -14.03
CA PRO A 141 -9.48 -0.71 -13.67
C PRO A 141 -10.52 -1.76 -13.30
N PHE A 142 -10.57 -2.86 -14.04
CA PHE A 142 -11.52 -3.95 -13.84
C PHE A 142 -11.15 -4.78 -12.61
N ALA A 143 -9.86 -5.06 -12.43
CA ALA A 143 -9.34 -5.67 -11.21
C ALA A 143 -9.69 -4.84 -9.97
N ARG A 144 -9.43 -3.53 -10.00
CA ARG A 144 -9.74 -2.60 -8.90
C ARG A 144 -11.24 -2.62 -8.56
N ALA A 145 -12.11 -2.53 -9.56
CA ALA A 145 -13.56 -2.60 -9.37
C ALA A 145 -14.04 -3.92 -8.77
N SER A 146 -13.53 -5.05 -9.25
CA SER A 146 -13.90 -6.37 -8.72
C SER A 146 -13.45 -6.55 -7.27
N LEU A 147 -12.20 -6.18 -6.96
CA LEU A 147 -11.63 -6.35 -5.62
C LEU A 147 -12.24 -5.39 -4.59
N GLU A 148 -12.51 -4.13 -4.95
CA GLU A 148 -13.23 -3.21 -4.06
C GLU A 148 -14.66 -3.66 -3.81
N ARG A 149 -15.36 -4.16 -4.84
CA ARG A 149 -16.70 -4.73 -4.68
C ARG A 149 -16.70 -5.91 -3.71
N PHE A 150 -15.72 -6.81 -3.83
CA PHE A 150 -15.59 -7.92 -2.88
C PHE A 150 -15.35 -7.42 -1.44
N LYS A 151 -14.46 -6.45 -1.24
CA LYS A 151 -14.16 -5.92 0.11
C LYS A 151 -15.34 -5.17 0.71
N VAL A 152 -15.94 -4.25 -0.04
CA VAL A 152 -17.02 -3.39 0.43
C VAL A 152 -18.30 -4.19 0.64
N ASN A 153 -18.70 -5.07 -0.30
CA ASN A 153 -19.91 -5.88 -0.12
C ASN A 153 -19.81 -6.85 1.06
N ASN A 154 -18.62 -7.19 1.53
CA ASN A 154 -18.42 -7.96 2.76
C ASN A 154 -18.21 -7.07 4.00
N THR A 155 -18.36 -5.74 3.90
CA THR A 155 -18.22 -4.80 5.02
C THR A 155 -19.58 -4.48 5.61
N TRP A 156 -19.63 -4.36 6.93
CA TRP A 156 -20.86 -4.09 7.68
C TRP A 156 -20.62 -3.01 8.73
N TYR A 157 -21.65 -2.24 9.03
CA TYR A 157 -21.74 -1.33 10.16
C TYR A 157 -22.92 -1.77 11.03
N GLY A 158 -22.65 -2.33 12.22
CA GLY A 158 -23.67 -3.05 12.99
C GLY A 158 -24.32 -4.16 12.15
N ASN A 159 -25.64 -4.07 11.97
CA ASN A 159 -26.43 -4.96 11.12
C ASN A 159 -26.66 -4.45 9.68
N ARG A 160 -26.06 -3.32 9.27
CA ARG A 160 -26.20 -2.78 7.91
C ARG A 160 -25.01 -3.12 7.03
N GLN A 161 -25.28 -3.73 5.88
CA GLN A 161 -24.26 -4.09 4.89
C GLN A 161 -23.88 -2.89 4.02
N ALA A 162 -22.60 -2.74 3.73
CA ALA A 162 -22.14 -1.82 2.72
C ALA A 162 -22.31 -2.41 1.32
N THR A 163 -22.55 -1.56 0.34
CA THR A 163 -22.65 -1.94 -1.07
C THR A 163 -21.73 -1.08 -1.92
N PHE A 164 -21.20 -1.67 -2.99
CA PHE A 164 -20.33 -0.98 -3.93
C PHE A 164 -20.86 -1.07 -5.36
N SER A 165 -21.15 0.07 -5.98
CA SER A 165 -21.68 0.15 -7.35
C SER A 165 -20.60 0.30 -8.42
N GLY A 166 -19.36 0.67 -8.05
CA GLY A 166 -18.31 1.10 -8.97
C GLY A 166 -17.88 0.02 -9.96
N THR A 167 -17.79 0.38 -11.24
CA THR A 167 -17.41 -0.53 -12.33
C THR A 167 -16.02 -0.22 -12.86
N GLY A 168 -15.38 -1.19 -13.52
CA GLY A 168 -14.08 -0.96 -14.16
C GLY A 168 -14.15 0.10 -15.25
N ARG A 169 -15.29 0.19 -15.96
CA ARG A 169 -15.55 1.22 -16.97
C ARG A 169 -15.65 2.61 -16.35
N SER A 170 -16.37 2.77 -15.24
CA SER A 170 -16.46 4.08 -14.57
C SER A 170 -15.12 4.53 -13.99
N PHE A 171 -14.31 3.60 -13.46
CA PHE A 171 -12.95 3.90 -13.00
C PHE A 171 -12.04 4.31 -14.17
N TYR A 172 -12.06 3.54 -15.26
CA TYR A 172 -11.27 3.84 -16.45
C TYR A 172 -11.64 5.21 -17.04
N ALA A 173 -12.93 5.52 -17.16
CA ALA A 173 -13.40 6.82 -17.66
C ALA A 173 -12.86 8.02 -16.85
N GLN A 174 -12.59 7.86 -15.56
CA GLN A 174 -12.03 8.90 -14.70
C GLN A 174 -10.49 8.93 -14.70
N THR A 175 -9.83 7.86 -15.14
CA THR A 175 -8.37 7.66 -15.00
C THR A 175 -7.65 7.35 -16.31
N TRP A 176 -8.33 7.42 -17.45
CA TRP A 176 -7.76 7.07 -18.76
C TRP A 176 -6.52 7.89 -19.11
N GLN A 177 -6.41 9.12 -18.63
CA GLN A 177 -5.25 9.99 -18.80
C GLN A 177 -3.98 9.37 -18.21
N PHE A 178 -4.11 8.59 -17.13
CA PHE A 178 -2.98 7.84 -16.56
C PHE A 178 -2.36 6.93 -17.62
N TRP A 179 -3.20 6.11 -18.25
CA TRP A 179 -2.73 5.15 -19.26
C TRP A 179 -2.23 5.86 -20.52
N LEU A 180 -2.90 6.92 -20.96
CA LEU A 180 -2.44 7.70 -22.10
C LEU A 180 -1.03 8.27 -21.87
N ILE A 181 -0.78 8.89 -20.71
CA ILE A 181 0.49 9.59 -20.42
C ILE A 181 1.60 8.61 -20.02
N VAL A 182 1.26 7.52 -19.31
CA VAL A 182 2.26 6.53 -18.88
C VAL A 182 2.61 5.58 -20.01
N ILE A 183 1.62 4.93 -20.64
CA ILE A 183 1.88 3.88 -21.65
C ILE A 183 2.15 4.47 -23.04
N GLY A 184 1.42 5.50 -23.45
CA GLY A 184 1.49 6.05 -24.82
C GLY A 184 2.91 6.49 -25.22
N PRO A 185 3.53 7.43 -24.49
CA PRO A 185 4.91 7.85 -24.76
C PRO A 185 5.94 6.75 -24.52
N ALA A 186 5.75 5.84 -23.54
CA ALA A 186 6.64 4.70 -23.36
C ALA A 186 6.70 3.83 -24.64
N ALA A 187 5.55 3.56 -25.24
CA ALA A 187 5.46 2.82 -26.50
C ALA A 187 6.09 3.60 -27.67
N ALA A 188 5.90 4.92 -27.71
CA ALA A 188 6.53 5.78 -28.72
C ALA A 188 8.05 5.84 -28.59
N ILE A 189 8.57 5.93 -27.35
CA ILE A 189 10.00 5.92 -27.03
C ILE A 189 10.62 4.56 -27.39
N ALA A 190 9.96 3.45 -27.01
CA ALA A 190 10.40 2.11 -27.40
C ALA A 190 10.45 1.95 -28.93
N ARG A 191 9.42 2.43 -29.63
CA ARG A 191 9.35 2.42 -31.09
C ARG A 191 10.44 3.29 -31.72
N TYR A 192 10.62 4.53 -31.25
CA TYR A 192 11.66 5.42 -31.73
C TYR A 192 13.04 4.80 -31.55
N SER A 193 13.33 4.30 -30.34
CA SER A 193 14.59 3.64 -30.00
C SER A 193 14.84 2.42 -30.90
N TYR A 194 13.81 1.67 -31.27
CA TYR A 194 13.97 0.55 -32.22
C TYR A 194 14.39 1.02 -33.62
N TYR A 195 13.82 2.11 -34.14
CA TYR A 195 14.14 2.59 -35.50
C TYR A 195 15.38 3.49 -35.60
N SER A 196 15.72 4.23 -34.54
CA SER A 196 16.87 5.15 -34.54
C SER A 196 18.21 4.45 -34.42
N ASN A 197 18.22 3.21 -33.93
CA ASN A 197 19.42 2.42 -33.71
C ASN A 197 19.80 1.65 -34.99
N SER A 198 20.36 2.36 -35.97
CA SER A 198 20.81 1.83 -37.27
C SER A 198 21.85 0.71 -37.17
N TRP A 199 22.61 0.67 -36.08
CA TRP A 199 23.58 -0.37 -35.73
C TRP A 199 22.93 -1.73 -35.44
N MET A 200 21.60 -1.80 -35.33
CA MET A 200 20.87 -3.06 -35.13
C MET A 200 20.92 -4.03 -36.31
N MET A 201 21.21 -3.54 -37.51
CA MET A 201 21.36 -4.38 -38.71
C MET A 201 22.75 -5.01 -38.84
N THR A 202 23.64 -4.79 -37.87
CA THR A 202 25.06 -5.19 -37.94
C THR A 202 25.47 -6.18 -36.84
N PHE A 203 24.52 -6.69 -36.06
CA PHE A 203 24.84 -7.59 -34.95
C PHE A 203 25.26 -8.97 -35.42
N HIS A 204 26.47 -9.37 -35.01
CA HIS A 204 27.00 -10.71 -35.26
C HIS A 204 27.05 -11.55 -33.98
N GLU A 205 27.00 -10.93 -32.80
CA GLU A 205 27.09 -11.63 -31.52
C GLU A 205 25.82 -11.52 -30.64
N PRO A 206 25.41 -12.59 -29.93
CA PRO A 206 24.25 -12.58 -29.03
C PRO A 206 24.29 -11.47 -27.97
N LYS A 207 25.48 -11.12 -27.44
CA LYS A 207 25.64 -10.09 -26.40
C LYS A 207 25.21 -8.69 -26.90
N GLU A 208 25.40 -8.40 -28.18
CA GLU A 208 25.06 -7.10 -28.78
C GLU A 208 23.54 -6.97 -28.94
N ILE A 209 22.86 -8.07 -29.27
CA ILE A 209 21.39 -8.14 -29.30
C ILE A 209 20.82 -7.86 -27.89
N PHE A 210 21.39 -8.46 -26.85
CA PHE A 210 20.96 -8.23 -25.46
C PHE A 210 21.13 -6.77 -25.02
N ILE A 211 22.30 -6.15 -25.29
CA ILE A 211 22.56 -4.75 -24.96
C ILE A 211 21.57 -3.81 -25.67
N SER A 212 21.21 -4.13 -26.90
CA SER A 212 20.29 -3.31 -27.70
C SER A 212 18.85 -3.38 -27.21
N ILE A 213 18.39 -4.59 -26.87
CA ILE A 213 17.12 -4.78 -26.18
C ILE A 213 17.13 -3.97 -24.88
N PHE A 214 18.19 -4.10 -24.08
CA PHE A 214 18.32 -3.36 -22.83
C PHE A 214 18.18 -1.84 -23.01
N ILE A 215 18.85 -1.24 -23.99
CA ILE A 215 18.78 0.22 -24.25
C ILE A 215 17.37 0.68 -24.67
N ILE A 216 16.67 -0.10 -25.50
CA ILE A 216 15.28 0.21 -25.91
C ILE A 216 14.35 0.17 -24.70
N PHE A 217 14.49 -0.85 -23.87
CA PHE A 217 13.67 -0.99 -22.67
C PHE A 217 14.05 0.04 -21.61
N ASP A 218 15.31 0.42 -21.47
CA ASP A 218 15.78 1.38 -20.46
C ASP A 218 15.13 2.76 -20.61
N ASN A 219 15.08 3.31 -21.83
CA ASN A 219 14.44 4.61 -22.08
C ASN A 219 12.93 4.57 -21.82
N ALA A 220 12.26 3.50 -22.26
CA ALA A 220 10.82 3.34 -22.05
C ALA A 220 10.48 3.11 -20.56
N VAL A 221 11.28 2.30 -19.86
CA VAL A 221 11.15 2.04 -18.42
C VAL A 221 11.41 3.33 -17.64
N THR A 222 12.45 4.09 -18.00
CA THR A 222 12.74 5.39 -17.39
C THR A 222 11.55 6.34 -17.50
N TRP A 223 10.92 6.43 -18.68
CA TRP A 223 9.69 7.20 -18.84
C TRP A 223 8.55 6.67 -17.95
N LEU A 224 8.30 5.35 -17.94
CA LEU A 224 7.25 4.75 -17.12
C LEU A 224 7.42 5.08 -15.63
N LEU A 225 8.66 5.04 -15.14
CA LEU A 225 8.99 5.38 -13.76
C LEU A 225 8.75 6.86 -13.46
N ILE A 226 9.24 7.77 -14.31
CA ILE A 226 9.07 9.22 -14.13
C ILE A 226 7.59 9.62 -14.23
N ALA A 227 6.93 9.24 -15.33
CA ALA A 227 5.53 9.57 -15.56
C ALA A 227 4.61 8.94 -14.50
N GLY A 228 4.85 7.67 -14.15
CA GLY A 228 4.11 6.98 -13.09
C GLY A 228 4.30 7.65 -11.73
N PHE A 229 5.52 8.05 -11.39
CA PHE A 229 5.81 8.77 -10.14
C PHE A 229 5.14 10.14 -10.09
N LEU A 230 5.20 10.91 -11.18
CA LEU A 230 4.58 12.25 -11.25
C LEU A 230 3.05 12.20 -11.27
N LEU A 231 2.45 11.16 -11.84
CA LEU A 231 0.98 11.01 -11.89
C LEU A 231 0.39 10.28 -10.70
N LEU A 232 1.20 9.60 -9.89
CA LEU A 232 0.75 8.82 -8.73
C LEU A 232 -0.14 9.64 -7.77
N PRO A 233 0.23 10.86 -7.33
CA PRO A 233 -0.61 11.65 -6.43
C PRO A 233 -2.01 11.94 -7.00
N TRP A 234 -2.08 12.34 -8.27
CA TRP A 234 -3.35 12.55 -8.97
C TRP A 234 -4.15 11.26 -9.11
N PHE A 235 -3.50 10.17 -9.50
CA PHE A 235 -4.14 8.87 -9.67
C PHE A 235 -4.75 8.36 -8.35
N TRP A 236 -4.06 8.54 -7.22
CA TRP A 236 -4.58 8.22 -5.91
C TRP A 236 -5.78 9.09 -5.52
N ALA A 237 -5.77 10.38 -5.83
CA ALA A 237 -6.90 11.28 -5.57
C ALA A 237 -8.12 10.90 -6.43
N ALA A 238 -7.93 10.65 -7.73
CA ALA A 238 -8.98 10.15 -8.62
C ALA A 238 -9.52 8.79 -8.15
N SER A 239 -8.64 7.89 -7.72
CA SER A 239 -9.04 6.57 -7.20
C SER A 239 -9.85 6.65 -5.92
N PHE A 240 -9.49 7.57 -5.03
CA PHE A 240 -10.24 7.80 -3.80
C PHE A 240 -11.63 8.39 -4.10
N ARG A 241 -11.73 9.37 -4.99
CA ARG A 241 -13.04 9.93 -5.41
C ARG A 241 -13.95 8.86 -5.99
N TRP A 242 -13.46 8.13 -6.99
CA TRP A 242 -14.21 7.03 -7.58
C TRP A 242 -14.69 6.02 -6.53
N TRP A 243 -13.83 5.68 -5.57
CA TRP A 243 -14.19 4.75 -4.50
C TRP A 243 -15.26 5.34 -3.57
N ALA A 244 -15.11 6.60 -3.15
CA ALA A 244 -16.05 7.30 -2.29
C ALA A 244 -17.44 7.42 -2.94
N ASP A 245 -17.49 7.82 -4.21
CA ASP A 245 -18.76 8.03 -4.95
C ASP A 245 -19.57 6.74 -5.16
N ASN A 246 -18.93 5.59 -4.97
CA ASN A 246 -19.50 4.28 -5.25
C ASN A 246 -19.73 3.42 -4.00
N ILE A 247 -19.40 3.90 -2.80
CA ILE A 247 -19.69 3.21 -1.54
C ILE A 247 -20.97 3.73 -0.90
N ARG A 248 -21.81 2.79 -0.41
CA ARG A 248 -23.06 3.11 0.29
C ARG A 248 -23.28 2.18 1.48
N PHE A 249 -23.91 2.68 2.52
CA PHE A 249 -24.40 1.89 3.66
C PHE A 249 -25.91 2.12 3.78
N GLY A 250 -26.71 1.17 3.30
CA GLY A 250 -28.15 1.43 3.13
C GLY A 250 -28.38 2.62 2.19
N ASP A 251 -29.13 3.61 2.66
CA ASP A 251 -29.37 4.86 1.92
C ASP A 251 -28.27 5.91 2.12
N ALA A 252 -27.34 5.70 3.06
CA ALA A 252 -26.23 6.61 3.26
C ALA A 252 -25.20 6.48 2.13
N ARG A 253 -24.92 7.60 1.44
CA ARG A 253 -24.01 7.66 0.28
C ARG A 253 -22.86 8.60 0.60
N ALA A 254 -21.64 8.16 0.31
CA ALA A 254 -20.48 9.04 0.33
C ALA A 254 -20.29 9.69 -1.05
N HIS A 255 -19.85 10.94 -1.05
CA HIS A 255 -19.36 11.67 -2.21
C HIS A 255 -18.04 12.36 -1.82
N SER A 256 -17.13 12.53 -2.77
CA SER A 256 -15.84 13.17 -2.50
C SER A 256 -15.53 14.30 -3.47
N GLU A 257 -15.36 15.50 -2.94
CA GLU A 257 -14.99 16.71 -3.70
C GLU A 257 -13.46 16.89 -3.79
N LEU A 258 -12.68 15.82 -3.59
CA LEU A 258 -11.22 15.90 -3.48
C LEU A 258 -10.59 16.50 -4.75
N PRO A 259 -9.85 17.62 -4.67
CA PRO A 259 -9.15 18.17 -5.82
C PRO A 259 -8.15 17.17 -6.42
N GLY A 260 -8.02 17.14 -7.75
CA GLY A 260 -7.11 16.21 -8.43
C GLY A 260 -5.63 16.43 -8.08
N ASP A 261 -5.28 17.64 -7.68
CA ASP A 261 -3.93 18.06 -7.30
C ASP A 261 -3.69 18.01 -5.78
N ALA A 262 -4.69 17.62 -4.98
CA ALA A 262 -4.70 17.70 -3.53
C ALA A 262 -3.49 17.04 -2.85
N PHE A 263 -2.89 16.01 -3.49
CA PHE A 263 -1.77 15.28 -2.91
C PHE A 263 -0.39 15.78 -3.35
N TYR A 264 -0.25 16.61 -4.39
CA TYR A 264 1.08 17.03 -4.88
C TYR A 264 1.91 17.77 -3.83
N GLY A 265 1.32 18.75 -3.14
CA GLY A 265 2.03 19.55 -2.13
C GLY A 265 2.80 18.71 -1.09
N PRO A 266 2.14 17.76 -0.40
CA PRO A 266 2.82 16.83 0.52
C PRO A 266 3.94 16.00 -0.11
N TYR A 267 3.72 15.45 -1.31
CA TYR A 267 4.73 14.62 -1.97
C TYR A 267 5.96 15.45 -2.38
N VAL A 268 5.76 16.68 -2.86
CA VAL A 268 6.85 17.61 -3.18
C VAL A 268 7.61 18.00 -1.91
N LEU A 269 6.90 18.37 -0.85
CA LEU A 269 7.53 18.73 0.42
C LEU A 269 8.29 17.55 1.03
N TYR A 270 7.75 16.33 0.92
CA TYR A 270 8.44 15.12 1.32
C TYR A 270 9.74 14.93 0.52
N GLY A 271 9.68 15.03 -0.82
CA GLY A 271 10.86 14.94 -1.68
C GLY A 271 11.94 15.97 -1.31
N LEU A 272 11.58 17.24 -1.13
CA LEU A 272 12.51 18.28 -0.69
C LEU A 272 13.11 17.99 0.69
N SER A 273 12.30 17.46 1.61
CA SER A 273 12.77 17.07 2.95
C SER A 273 13.74 15.89 2.89
N LEU A 274 13.60 14.97 1.95
CA LEU A 274 14.55 13.87 1.74
C LEU A 274 15.88 14.36 1.18
N VAL A 275 15.87 15.34 0.28
CA VAL A 275 17.10 16.00 -0.19
C VAL A 275 17.81 16.67 0.99
N GLY A 276 17.07 17.43 1.81
CA GLY A 276 17.62 18.06 3.01
C GLY A 276 18.20 17.04 4.01
N LEU A 277 17.49 15.94 4.26
CA LEU A 277 17.95 14.85 5.11
C LEU A 277 19.20 14.15 4.54
N GLY A 278 19.24 13.94 3.22
CA GLY A 278 20.39 13.38 2.52
C GLY A 278 21.63 14.27 2.65
N ILE A 279 21.48 15.59 2.51
CA ILE A 279 22.55 16.56 2.73
C ILE A 279 23.01 16.54 4.20
N LEU A 280 22.06 16.55 5.15
CA LEU A 280 22.36 16.52 6.59
C LEU A 280 23.21 15.31 6.98
N VAL A 281 22.90 14.13 6.42
CA VAL A 281 23.63 12.89 6.67
C VAL A 281 24.92 12.81 5.85
N GLY A 282 24.89 13.26 4.59
CA GLY A 282 26.02 13.18 3.67
C GLY A 282 27.16 14.13 3.99
N LEU A 283 26.89 15.31 4.55
CA LEU A 283 27.91 16.30 4.88
C LEU A 283 28.96 15.76 5.88
N PRO A 284 28.58 15.20 7.06
CA PRO A 284 29.56 14.59 7.97
C PRO A 284 30.37 13.46 7.32
N ILE A 285 29.73 12.60 6.52
CA ILE A 285 30.39 11.49 5.83
C ILE A 285 31.45 12.05 4.86
N GLY A 286 31.08 13.05 4.05
CA GLY A 286 31.98 13.70 3.12
C GLY A 286 33.15 14.41 3.82
N VAL A 287 32.89 15.08 4.94
CA VAL A 287 33.94 15.71 5.76
C VAL A 287 34.93 14.66 6.28
N PHE A 288 34.46 13.55 6.87
CA PHE A 288 35.36 12.52 7.40
C PHE A 288 36.11 11.76 6.30
N THR A 289 35.49 11.61 5.13
CA THR A 289 36.14 11.04 3.94
C THR A 289 37.25 11.96 3.44
N PHE A 290 36.99 13.28 3.38
CA PHE A 290 37.98 14.28 3.00
C PHE A 290 39.14 14.38 4.00
N LEU A 291 38.87 14.17 5.29
CA LEU A 291 39.89 14.12 6.35
C LEU A 291 40.64 12.77 6.39
N GLU A 292 40.41 11.87 5.43
CA GLU A 292 41.02 10.54 5.33
C GLU A 292 40.88 9.68 6.61
N SER A 293 39.83 9.93 7.39
CA SER A 293 39.57 9.17 8.62
C SER A 293 38.64 8.00 8.34
N GLU A 294 39.20 6.81 8.13
CA GLU A 294 38.43 5.58 7.85
C GLU A 294 37.45 5.26 8.99
N ALA A 295 37.91 5.32 10.24
CA ALA A 295 37.09 5.01 11.41
C ALA A 295 35.88 5.96 11.54
N LEU A 296 36.10 7.28 11.42
CA LEU A 296 35.01 8.26 11.51
C LEU A 296 34.06 8.16 10.31
N THR A 297 34.57 7.89 9.12
CA THR A 297 33.75 7.69 7.91
C THR A 297 32.84 6.48 8.05
N ALA A 298 33.37 5.35 8.54
CA ALA A 298 32.57 4.14 8.78
C ALA A 298 31.47 4.38 9.83
N ILE A 299 31.81 5.03 10.95
CA ILE A 299 30.85 5.37 12.01
C ILE A 299 29.77 6.31 11.47
N ALA A 300 30.16 7.38 10.78
CA ALA A 300 29.23 8.36 10.23
C ALA A 300 28.32 7.75 9.15
N THR A 301 28.83 6.81 8.34
CA THR A 301 28.03 6.09 7.34
C THR A 301 26.99 5.20 8.01
N GLY A 302 27.38 4.43 9.03
CA GLY A 302 26.45 3.57 9.77
C GLY A 302 25.36 4.37 10.50
N VAL A 303 25.75 5.41 11.24
CA VAL A 303 24.81 6.31 11.93
C VAL A 303 23.94 7.06 10.93
N GLY A 304 24.54 7.56 9.85
CA GLY A 304 23.88 8.25 8.77
C GLY A 304 22.79 7.43 8.10
N TYR A 305 23.08 6.17 7.80
CA TYR A 305 22.10 5.22 7.25
C TYR A 305 20.90 5.06 8.18
N ILE A 306 21.13 4.85 9.48
CA ILE A 306 20.03 4.73 10.47
C ILE A 306 19.18 6.00 10.51
N ILE A 307 19.81 7.18 10.57
CA ILE A 307 19.12 8.47 10.56
C ILE A 307 18.30 8.64 9.28
N TYR A 308 18.89 8.31 8.12
CA TYR A 308 18.22 8.46 6.83
C TYR A 308 16.99 7.55 6.73
N PHE A 309 17.10 6.27 7.06
CA PHE A 309 15.98 5.32 6.98
C PHE A 309 14.87 5.61 7.98
N VAL A 310 15.21 6.02 9.20
CA VAL A 310 14.20 6.41 10.19
C VAL A 310 13.57 7.75 9.79
N GLY A 311 14.38 8.69 9.31
CA GLY A 311 13.93 9.98 8.82
C GLY A 311 12.97 9.86 7.64
N LEU A 312 13.25 8.96 6.68
CA LEU A 312 12.34 8.60 5.58
C LEU A 312 10.93 8.24 6.09
N GLY A 313 10.86 7.29 7.03
CA GLY A 313 9.59 6.89 7.64
C GLY A 313 8.93 8.03 8.43
N VAL A 314 9.66 8.73 9.30
CA VAL A 314 9.09 9.83 10.09
C VAL A 314 8.57 10.96 9.21
N LEU A 315 9.33 11.37 8.19
CA LEU A 315 8.94 12.40 7.22
C LEU A 315 7.73 11.97 6.38
N TYR A 316 7.66 10.72 5.92
CA TYR A 316 6.49 10.22 5.18
C TYR A 316 5.23 10.28 6.06
N GLN A 317 5.32 9.82 7.30
CA GLN A 317 4.20 9.83 8.24
C GLN A 317 3.74 11.27 8.56
N LEU A 318 4.68 12.19 8.73
CA LEU A 318 4.43 13.59 9.07
C LEU A 318 3.83 14.39 7.91
N LEU A 319 4.42 14.26 6.73
CA LEU A 319 4.14 15.12 5.59
C LEU A 319 3.08 14.50 4.68
N VAL A 320 3.26 13.23 4.28
CA VAL A 320 2.38 12.57 3.31
C VAL A 320 1.19 11.90 3.99
N ALA A 321 1.42 10.93 4.87
CA ALA A 321 0.35 10.10 5.41
C ALA A 321 -0.71 10.91 6.16
N ARG A 322 -0.26 11.88 6.99
CA ARG A 322 -1.16 12.81 7.68
C ARG A 322 -1.98 13.66 6.71
N ALA A 323 -1.33 14.27 5.72
CA ALA A 323 -2.00 15.18 4.80
C ALA A 323 -2.96 14.44 3.85
N VAL A 324 -2.59 13.24 3.40
CA VAL A 324 -3.47 12.35 2.64
C VAL A 324 -4.70 11.98 3.46
N TRP A 325 -4.51 11.54 4.72
CA TRP A 325 -5.62 11.23 5.62
C TRP A 325 -6.55 12.44 5.80
N GLN A 326 -5.99 13.58 6.16
CA GLN A 326 -6.76 14.80 6.40
C GLN A 326 -7.59 15.19 5.17
N ARG A 327 -6.95 15.32 3.99
CA ARG A 327 -7.65 15.74 2.78
C ARG A 327 -8.71 14.74 2.32
N GLN A 328 -8.47 13.44 2.50
CA GLN A 328 -9.47 12.41 2.20
C GLN A 328 -10.72 12.57 3.06
N TRP A 329 -10.58 12.82 4.36
CA TRP A 329 -11.73 12.94 5.25
C TRP A 329 -12.43 14.29 5.14
N GLU A 330 -11.68 15.38 4.93
CA GLU A 330 -12.26 16.72 4.72
C GLU A 330 -13.01 16.85 3.40
N SER A 331 -12.65 16.06 2.37
CA SER A 331 -13.34 16.08 1.09
C SER A 331 -14.61 15.22 1.05
N LEU A 332 -14.87 14.41 2.08
CA LEU A 332 -16.01 13.49 2.10
C LEU A 332 -17.27 14.20 2.58
N ASN A 333 -18.30 14.18 1.74
CA ASN A 333 -19.66 14.51 2.11
C ASN A 333 -20.49 13.23 2.20
N ILE A 334 -21.32 13.07 3.23
CA ILE A 334 -22.14 11.88 3.42
C ILE A 334 -23.61 12.29 3.55
N GLU A 335 -24.38 11.93 2.54
CA GLU A 335 -25.83 12.12 2.46
C GLU A 335 -26.56 10.89 3.02
N GLY A 336 -27.81 11.04 3.45
CA GLY A 336 -28.64 9.90 3.88
C GLY A 336 -28.22 9.25 5.21
N LEU A 337 -27.36 9.89 6.01
CA LEU A 337 -26.89 9.36 7.30
C LEU A 337 -27.99 9.05 8.32
N GLU A 338 -29.20 9.58 8.13
CA GLU A 338 -30.34 9.35 9.01
C GLU A 338 -30.77 7.87 9.06
N ASP A 339 -30.63 7.14 7.94
CA ASP A 339 -30.89 5.70 7.88
C ASP A 339 -29.98 4.93 8.85
N LEU A 340 -28.76 5.43 9.08
CA LEU A 340 -27.82 4.80 10.00
C LEU A 340 -28.18 4.97 11.49
N ASN A 341 -29.14 5.84 11.83
CA ASN A 341 -29.65 5.94 13.20
C ASN A 341 -30.49 4.71 13.58
N SER A 342 -31.03 3.99 12.60
CA SER A 342 -31.82 2.77 12.80
C SER A 342 -30.96 1.50 12.96
N VAL A 343 -29.65 1.60 12.71
CA VAL A 343 -28.73 0.46 12.78
C VAL A 343 -28.69 -0.06 14.21
N ARG A 344 -28.78 -1.38 14.35
CA ARG A 344 -28.64 -2.06 15.64
C ARG A 344 -27.29 -2.74 15.73
N ALA A 345 -26.77 -2.83 16.95
CA ALA A 345 -25.68 -3.75 17.23
C ALA A 345 -26.17 -5.18 16.91
N LEU A 346 -25.35 -5.96 16.23
CA LEU A 346 -25.56 -7.41 16.21
C LEU A 346 -25.34 -7.88 17.65
N GLY A 347 -26.40 -8.43 18.25
CA GLY A 347 -26.41 -8.89 19.62
C GLY A 347 -25.56 -10.13 19.79
N GLU A 348 -24.25 -9.94 19.84
CA GLU A 348 -23.30 -10.75 20.59
C GLU A 348 -21.96 -10.00 20.55
N GLN A 349 -21.41 -9.72 21.72
CA GLN A 349 -20.00 -9.38 21.80
C GLN A 349 -19.26 -10.61 21.34
N ALA A 350 -18.75 -10.61 20.10
CA ALA A 350 -17.70 -11.54 19.71
C ALA A 350 -16.53 -11.31 20.68
N THR A 351 -16.52 -12.09 21.76
CA THR A 351 -15.44 -12.18 22.71
C THR A 351 -14.19 -12.53 21.92
N ALA A 352 -13.08 -11.88 22.24
CA ALA A 352 -11.81 -12.00 21.54
C ALA A 352 -11.18 -13.42 21.60
N PHE A 353 -11.94 -14.44 22.01
CA PHE A 353 -11.45 -15.77 22.34
C PHE A 353 -12.47 -16.92 22.14
N GLY A 354 -13.68 -16.66 21.60
CA GLY A 354 -14.78 -17.64 21.61
C GLY A 354 -14.86 -18.60 20.42
N GLU A 355 -14.25 -18.27 19.27
CA GLU A 355 -14.13 -19.16 18.09
C GLU A 355 -12.65 -19.57 17.85
N GLY A 356 -11.83 -19.43 18.89
CA GLY A 356 -10.36 -19.43 18.86
C GLY A 356 -9.67 -20.77 18.66
N LEU A 357 -10.35 -21.82 18.16
CA LEU A 357 -9.68 -23.08 17.79
C LEU A 357 -9.87 -23.44 16.31
N LEU A 358 -11.01 -23.07 15.71
CA LEU A 358 -11.25 -23.26 14.27
C LEU A 358 -10.77 -22.05 13.44
N ASP A 359 -10.84 -20.84 14.00
CA ASP A 359 -10.21 -19.64 13.40
C ASP A 359 -8.71 -19.54 13.77
N ALA A 360 -8.22 -20.39 14.70
CA ALA A 360 -6.79 -20.54 15.03
C ALA A 360 -5.98 -21.32 13.97
N LEU A 361 -6.65 -22.07 13.11
CA LEU A 361 -6.05 -22.67 11.91
C LEU A 361 -6.04 -21.69 10.71
N ASP A 362 -6.78 -20.57 10.81
CA ASP A 362 -6.86 -19.51 9.80
C ASP A 362 -6.07 -18.26 10.24
N VAL A 363 -4.98 -18.46 11.00
CA VAL A 363 -4.11 -17.39 11.50
C VAL A 363 -2.81 -17.37 10.72
N GLY A 364 -2.68 -16.34 9.87
CA GLY A 364 -1.43 -16.01 9.19
C GLY A 364 -1.65 -14.84 8.26
N GLY A 365 -1.43 -13.61 8.71
CA GLY A 365 -1.49 -12.45 7.82
C GLY A 365 -1.17 -11.13 8.51
N ILE A 366 0.00 -10.60 8.16
CA ILE A 366 0.67 -9.36 8.61
C ILE A 366 -0.23 -8.13 8.60
#